data_AF-A0AA51DE58-F1
#
_entry.id   AF-A0AA51DE58-F1
#
_cell.length_a   1.000
_cell.length_b   1.000
_cell.length_c   1.000
_cell.angle_alpha   90.00
_cell.angle_beta   90.00
_cell.angle_gamma   90.00
#
_symmetry.space_group_name_H-M   'P 1'
#
loop_
_entity.id
_entity.type
_entity.pdbx_description
1 polymer ?
#
loop_
_entity_poly.entity_id
_entity_poly.type
_entity_poly.pdbx_seq_one_letter_code
_entity_poly.pdbx_strand_id
1 'polypeptide(L)'
;MISKNVILNCLGIALISSMFIGCGKAPVSTELIQPPKVILTSSNEKNQTSDKNMIVAKFLPKDMVLFPPMAQEQKKAIITKDLNGDGKEEIIFTFKSSKDPYTGGVIVLAKNNTEWKVVLSDYGEGESVYKIDFADIDGDKNQELLVSSFIGGSAGNNFKIYKIKDGKVKTLDETLYKKIDIEDMPNVKDKKDGKNEVATWVHDTGNSYIVEVFRYVKGGLVEAEDVYPYYFKKVVKYYEEELNKPENKEQPYMWYYLADAQVKANMPKESLKSLEKSIEYKKKLQKQSKGQESYPYDYLISTVKGEALYKIKDYKSSISELNKALSLSKSNENQFNNKLLNIYYGLGKNQSVLGNKDKAKEYYNMGVKVAEKVYKEDKQILFRYSYKFKQALMEV
;
A
#
# COMPACT_ATOMS: atom_id res chain seq x y z
N MET A 1 22.14 -5.11 5.22
CA MET A 1 22.19 -6.19 4.21
C MET A 1 20.76 -6.60 3.92
N ILE A 2 20.16 -5.93 2.94
CA ILE A 2 18.79 -6.20 2.50
C ILE A 2 18.86 -7.34 1.48
N SER A 3 18.09 -8.41 1.70
CA SER A 3 18.07 -9.59 0.83
C SER A 3 17.46 -9.22 -0.53
N LYS A 4 18.27 -9.34 -1.58
CA LYS A 4 17.98 -9.02 -2.99
C LYS A 4 16.90 -9.90 -3.69
N ASN A 5 15.95 -10.51 -2.98
CA ASN A 5 15.12 -11.58 -3.55
C ASN A 5 13.64 -11.24 -3.85
N VAL A 6 13.31 -9.98 -4.18
CA VAL A 6 11.94 -9.64 -4.63
C VAL A 6 11.88 -9.02 -6.05
N ILE A 7 13.01 -8.91 -6.75
CA ILE A 7 13.01 -8.47 -8.15
C ILE A 7 13.25 -9.66 -9.06
N LEU A 8 12.20 -10.42 -9.36
CA LEU A 8 12.21 -11.31 -10.51
C LEU A 8 10.79 -11.54 -11.04
N ASN A 9 10.39 -10.77 -12.06
CA ASN A 9 9.69 -11.22 -13.26
C ASN A 9 9.10 -10.03 -14.01
N CYS A 10 9.84 -9.52 -15.00
CA CYS A 10 9.31 -8.90 -16.23
C CYS A 10 10.50 -8.68 -17.18
N LEU A 11 10.90 -9.75 -17.89
CA LEU A 11 11.91 -9.66 -18.94
C LEU A 11 11.57 -10.65 -20.07
N GLY A 12 11.51 -10.12 -21.30
CA GLY A 12 11.17 -10.79 -22.56
C GLY A 12 9.83 -10.24 -23.09
N ILE A 13 9.73 -9.55 -24.23
CA ILE A 13 10.37 -9.79 -25.54
C ILE A 13 10.65 -8.45 -26.24
N ALA A 14 11.72 -8.44 -27.06
CA ALA A 14 12.30 -7.31 -27.74
C ALA A 14 11.70 -6.98 -29.13
N LEU A 15 11.83 -5.69 -29.48
CA LEU A 15 12.20 -5.08 -30.78
C LEU A 15 11.39 -5.36 -32.05
N ILE A 16 10.77 -4.30 -32.59
CA ILE A 16 10.81 -3.97 -34.02
C ILE A 16 11.13 -2.47 -34.18
N SER A 17 12.14 -2.21 -35.02
CA SER A 17 12.69 -0.92 -35.44
C SER A 17 11.77 -0.18 -36.42
N SER A 18 11.69 1.15 -36.30
CA SER A 18 11.66 2.04 -37.46
C SER A 18 12.23 3.42 -37.13
N MET A 19 13.28 3.79 -37.87
CA MET A 19 13.84 5.13 -37.95
C MET A 19 12.86 6.06 -38.67
N PHE A 20 12.66 7.27 -38.17
CA PHE A 20 12.58 8.46 -39.02
C PHE A 20 13.22 9.66 -38.31
N ILE A 21 14.10 10.31 -39.07
CA ILE A 21 14.87 11.51 -38.76
C ILE A 21 13.94 12.73 -38.76
N GLY A 22 14.12 13.63 -37.80
CA GLY A 22 13.41 14.91 -37.76
C GLY A 22 14.05 15.88 -36.78
N CYS A 23 15.20 16.44 -37.15
CA CYS A 23 15.84 17.56 -36.45
C CYS A 23 14.99 18.82 -36.59
N GLY A 24 14.52 19.37 -35.47
CA GLY A 24 13.98 20.72 -35.37
C GLY A 24 14.38 21.32 -34.03
N LYS A 25 15.48 22.08 -33.99
CA LYS A 25 15.90 22.84 -32.80
C LYS A 25 15.02 24.08 -32.66
N ALA A 26 14.19 24.14 -31.63
CA ALA A 26 13.66 25.39 -31.09
C ALA A 26 14.49 25.77 -29.85
N PRO A 27 14.98 27.02 -29.72
CA PRO A 27 15.75 27.43 -28.55
C PRO A 27 14.82 27.53 -27.32
N VAL A 28 15.19 26.84 -26.24
CA VAL A 28 14.54 26.98 -24.94
C VAL A 28 15.08 28.26 -24.29
N SER A 29 14.20 29.24 -24.08
CA SER A 29 14.48 30.49 -23.38
C SER A 29 14.82 30.23 -21.91
N THR A 30 16.08 30.37 -21.53
CA THR A 30 16.59 30.17 -20.16
C THR A 30 16.47 31.39 -19.23
N GLU A 31 15.63 32.39 -19.54
CA GLU A 31 15.61 33.67 -18.79
C GLU A 31 14.36 33.97 -17.95
N LEU A 32 13.44 33.03 -17.69
CA LEU A 32 12.19 33.32 -16.94
C LEU A 32 11.89 32.43 -15.73
N ILE A 33 12.90 32.03 -14.95
CA ILE A 33 12.67 31.49 -13.59
C ILE A 33 13.70 32.06 -12.62
N GLN A 34 13.41 33.19 -11.98
CA GLN A 34 14.06 33.54 -10.72
C GLN A 34 13.32 32.86 -9.56
N PRO A 35 14.02 32.28 -8.57
CA PRO A 35 13.38 31.70 -7.41
C PRO A 35 12.68 32.80 -6.57
N PRO A 36 11.50 32.51 -5.98
CA PRO A 36 10.78 33.48 -5.18
C PRO A 36 11.59 33.91 -3.94
N LYS A 37 11.67 35.21 -3.70
CA LYS A 37 12.16 35.78 -2.44
C LYS A 37 11.25 35.34 -1.30
N VAL A 38 11.84 34.71 -0.30
CA VAL A 38 11.19 34.31 0.96
C VAL A 38 10.61 35.54 1.65
N ILE A 39 9.29 35.56 1.85
CA ILE A 39 8.62 36.53 2.73
C ILE A 39 8.90 36.08 4.17
N LEU A 40 9.60 36.93 4.93
CA LEU A 40 10.00 36.70 6.31
C LEU A 40 8.90 37.18 7.26
N THR A 41 8.24 36.27 7.98
CA THR A 41 7.40 36.58 9.14
C THR A 41 8.23 36.55 10.43
N SER A 42 7.97 37.55 11.29
CA SER A 42 8.30 37.77 12.72
C SER A 42 9.60 37.24 13.36
N SER A 43 10.25 38.11 14.14
CA SER A 43 11.55 37.93 14.83
C SER A 43 11.62 36.78 15.86
N ASN A 44 10.49 36.35 16.45
CA ASN A 44 10.47 35.24 17.41
C ASN A 44 10.64 33.86 16.74
N GLU A 45 10.17 33.69 15.50
CA GLU A 45 10.36 32.44 14.74
C GLU A 45 11.83 32.26 14.32
N LYS A 46 12.55 33.35 14.03
CA LYS A 46 13.98 33.30 13.66
C LYS A 46 14.86 32.75 14.78
N ASN A 47 14.64 33.17 16.03
CA ASN A 47 15.45 32.75 17.18
C ASN A 47 15.21 31.28 17.56
N GLN A 48 13.96 30.81 17.57
CA GLN A 48 13.68 29.39 17.81
C GLN A 48 14.14 28.48 16.66
N THR A 49 14.07 28.98 15.42
CA THR A 49 14.58 28.26 14.24
C THR A 49 16.11 28.17 14.27
N SER A 50 16.82 29.22 14.70
CA SER A 50 18.28 29.17 14.85
C SER A 50 18.75 28.19 15.92
N ASP A 51 18.02 28.08 17.04
CA ASP A 51 18.37 27.14 18.12
C ASP A 51 18.18 25.68 17.69
N LYS A 52 17.06 25.36 17.02
CA LYS A 52 16.81 24.01 16.49
C LYS A 52 17.84 23.63 15.42
N ASN A 53 18.21 24.56 14.54
CA ASN A 53 19.27 24.33 13.55
C ASN A 53 20.62 24.02 14.22
N MET A 54 20.97 24.73 15.30
CA MET A 54 22.22 24.49 16.04
C MET A 54 22.21 23.14 16.78
N ILE A 55 21.06 22.71 17.30
CA ILE A 55 20.89 21.37 17.87
C ILE A 55 21.10 20.32 16.79
N VAL A 56 20.33 20.39 15.70
CA VAL A 56 20.34 19.40 14.61
C VAL A 56 21.72 19.30 13.93
N ALA A 57 22.42 20.41 13.75
CA ALA A 57 23.77 20.42 13.16
C ALA A 57 24.77 19.53 13.93
N LYS A 58 24.58 19.32 15.25
CA LYS A 58 25.43 18.42 16.05
C LYS A 58 25.18 16.94 15.77
N PHE A 59 24.01 16.59 15.23
CA PHE A 59 23.57 15.22 14.97
C PHE A 59 23.50 14.88 13.48
N LEU A 60 23.72 15.84 12.60
CA LEU A 60 23.72 15.63 11.16
C LEU A 60 24.92 14.75 10.75
N PRO A 61 24.71 13.62 10.05
CA PRO A 61 25.82 12.78 9.64
C PRO A 61 26.78 13.50 8.69
N LYS A 62 28.04 13.08 8.66
CA LYS A 62 29.07 13.65 7.79
C LYS A 62 28.63 13.56 6.31
N ASP A 63 28.95 14.59 5.53
CA ASP A 63 28.64 14.74 4.09
C ASP A 63 27.14 14.83 3.74
N MET A 64 26.26 14.88 4.75
CA MET A 64 24.82 15.09 4.59
C MET A 64 24.45 16.57 4.73
N VAL A 65 23.34 16.95 4.10
CA VAL A 65 22.75 18.28 4.20
C VAL A 65 21.27 18.15 4.56
N LEU A 66 20.76 19.06 5.39
CA LEU A 66 19.33 19.14 5.66
C LEU A 66 18.57 19.34 4.36
N PHE A 67 17.53 18.53 4.18
CA PHE A 67 16.74 18.56 2.96
C PHE A 67 15.30 18.18 3.30
N PRO A 68 14.30 18.99 2.88
CA PRO A 68 12.91 18.67 3.13
C PRO A 68 12.51 17.38 2.39
N PRO A 69 11.47 16.67 2.86
CA PRO A 69 10.91 15.54 2.12
C PRO A 69 10.57 15.91 0.67
N MET A 70 10.64 14.93 -0.24
CA MET A 70 10.43 15.16 -1.67
C MET A 70 9.00 15.54 -2.05
N ALA A 71 8.01 15.19 -1.22
CA ALA A 71 6.61 15.57 -1.41
C ALA A 71 6.46 17.11 -1.42
N GLN A 72 5.84 17.65 -2.48
CA GLN A 72 5.87 19.09 -2.79
C GLN A 72 5.24 19.97 -1.70
N GLU A 73 4.29 19.42 -0.96
CA GLU A 73 3.62 20.08 0.16
C GLU A 73 4.51 20.20 1.41
N GLN A 74 5.61 19.44 1.51
CA GLN A 74 6.50 19.42 2.67
C GLN A 74 7.75 20.28 2.44
N LYS A 75 7.74 21.49 3.00
CA LYS A 75 8.78 22.51 2.75
C LYS A 75 9.83 22.64 3.85
N LYS A 76 9.70 21.90 4.96
CA LYS A 76 10.60 22.00 6.12
C LYS A 76 11.37 20.69 6.31
N ALA A 77 12.69 20.79 6.48
CA ALA A 77 13.56 19.66 6.80
C ALA A 77 13.58 19.33 8.30
N ILE A 78 13.04 20.21 9.15
CA ILE A 78 12.94 20.02 10.59
C ILE A 78 11.47 20.17 10.97
N ILE A 79 10.94 19.15 11.64
CA ILE A 79 9.59 19.05 12.17
C ILE A 79 9.70 18.78 13.66
N THR A 80 8.77 19.30 14.47
CA THR A 80 8.68 18.94 15.88
C THR A 80 7.30 18.37 16.18
N LYS A 81 7.26 17.33 17.01
CA LYS A 81 6.04 16.63 17.39
C LYS A 81 6.28 15.87 18.69
N ASP A 82 5.34 15.93 19.62
CA ASP A 82 5.31 14.99 20.75
C ASP A 82 4.88 13.61 20.21
N LEU A 83 5.83 12.69 20.15
CA LEU A 83 5.65 11.31 19.66
C LEU A 83 5.58 10.29 20.79
N ASN A 84 6.04 10.65 21.99
CA ASN A 84 6.14 9.75 23.12
C ASN A 84 5.02 9.96 24.18
N GLY A 85 4.26 11.06 24.07
CA GLY A 85 3.13 11.41 24.93
C GLY A 85 3.50 12.09 26.24
N ASP A 86 4.74 12.58 26.41
CA ASP A 86 5.23 13.23 27.64
C ASP A 86 4.99 14.74 27.68
N GLY A 87 4.37 15.31 26.64
CA GLY A 87 4.10 16.74 26.50
C GLY A 87 5.29 17.56 25.98
N LYS A 88 6.44 16.94 25.67
CA LYS A 88 7.61 17.59 25.07
C LYS A 88 7.78 17.11 23.65
N GLU A 89 8.03 18.04 22.73
CA GLU A 89 8.22 17.68 21.34
C GLU A 89 9.60 17.05 21.07
N GLU A 90 9.60 15.94 20.35
CA GLU A 90 10.77 15.44 19.64
C GLU A 90 11.12 16.33 18.44
N ILE A 91 12.40 16.35 18.06
CA ILE A 91 12.87 16.95 16.82
C ILE A 91 13.07 15.85 15.78
N ILE A 92 12.31 15.92 14.70
CA ILE A 92 12.43 15.07 13.52
C ILE A 92 13.14 15.89 12.45
N PHE A 93 14.24 15.40 11.91
CA PHE A 93 14.90 16.07 10.79
C PHE A 93 15.27 15.10 9.67
N THR A 94 15.10 15.58 8.45
CA THR A 94 15.37 14.85 7.21
C THR A 94 16.58 15.46 6.50
N PHE A 95 17.35 14.60 5.86
CA PHE A 95 18.58 14.97 5.20
C PHE A 95 18.86 14.04 4.03
N LYS A 96 19.77 14.47 3.16
CA LYS A 96 20.29 13.67 2.06
C LYS A 96 21.78 13.89 1.88
N SER A 97 22.41 13.00 1.14
CA SER A 97 23.79 13.14 0.70
C SER A 97 23.89 14.29 -0.30
N SER A 98 24.94 15.09 -0.15
CA SER A 98 25.31 16.11 -1.13
C SER A 98 25.84 15.51 -2.45
N LYS A 99 26.20 14.23 -2.45
CA LYS A 99 26.84 13.52 -3.57
C LYS A 99 25.88 12.55 -4.30
N ASP A 100 24.91 11.99 -3.58
CA ASP A 100 23.96 11.02 -4.11
C ASP A 100 22.52 11.39 -3.69
N PRO A 101 21.62 11.74 -4.62
CA PRO A 101 20.25 12.12 -4.31
C PRO A 101 19.39 10.97 -3.73
N TYR A 102 19.82 9.71 -3.83
CA TYR A 102 19.10 8.54 -3.30
C TYR A 102 19.59 8.11 -1.93
N THR A 103 20.69 8.68 -1.45
CA THR A 103 21.17 8.46 -0.09
C THR A 103 20.63 9.55 0.83
N GLY A 104 19.93 9.17 1.88
CA GLY A 104 19.36 10.11 2.85
C GLY A 104 18.61 9.38 3.94
N GLY A 105 17.79 10.12 4.68
CA GLY A 105 16.91 9.52 5.67
C GLY A 105 16.44 10.51 6.73
N VAL A 106 16.14 9.97 7.90
CA VAL A 106 15.56 10.69 9.03
C VAL A 106 16.30 10.37 10.32
N ILE A 107 16.43 11.38 11.17
CA ILE A 107 16.82 11.22 12.57
C ILE A 107 15.74 11.87 13.44
N VAL A 108 15.44 11.22 14.57
CA VAL A 108 14.57 11.77 15.62
C VAL A 108 15.39 11.94 16.89
N LEU A 109 15.29 13.13 17.48
CA LEU A 109 15.91 13.48 18.75
C LEU A 109 14.82 13.65 19.81
N ALA A 110 15.03 13.04 20.97
CA ALA A 110 14.24 13.29 22.17
C ALA A 110 15.10 13.98 23.23
N LYS A 111 14.49 14.82 24.05
CA LYS A 111 15.19 15.53 25.13
C LYS A 111 15.09 14.75 26.43
N ASN A 112 16.22 14.27 26.94
CA ASN A 112 16.31 13.64 28.25
C ASN A 112 17.01 14.61 29.22
N ASN A 113 16.29 15.05 30.26
CA ASN A 113 16.72 16.11 31.19
C ASN A 113 17.13 17.39 30.43
N THR A 114 18.43 17.64 30.31
CA THR A 114 19.01 18.83 29.67
C THR A 114 19.58 18.56 28.28
N GLU A 115 19.74 17.29 27.88
CA GLU A 115 20.46 16.91 26.65
C GLU A 115 19.53 16.28 25.61
N TRP A 116 19.83 16.56 24.33
CA TRP A 116 19.19 15.89 23.19
C TRP A 116 19.90 14.57 22.89
N LYS A 117 19.13 13.51 22.65
CA LYS A 117 19.64 12.19 22.28
C LYS A 117 18.91 11.66 21.06
N VAL A 118 19.64 10.96 20.20
CA VAL A 118 19.08 10.23 19.06
C VAL A 118 18.23 9.07 19.59
N VAL A 119 16.95 9.05 19.24
CA VAL A 119 16.05 7.93 19.52
C VAL A 119 15.76 7.10 18.26
N LEU A 120 15.73 7.73 17.09
CA LEU A 120 15.65 7.06 15.78
C LEU A 120 16.77 7.58 14.88
N SER A 121 17.39 6.65 14.15
CA SER A 121 18.33 6.92 13.08
C SER A 121 18.06 5.92 11.96
N ASP A 122 17.32 6.31 10.93
CA ASP A 122 16.99 5.48 9.77
C ASP A 122 17.41 6.22 8.50
N TYR A 123 18.56 5.85 7.96
CA TYR A 123 19.13 6.47 6.77
C TYR A 123 20.09 5.53 6.05
N GLY A 124 20.28 5.76 4.76
CA GLY A 124 21.11 4.94 3.90
C GLY A 124 20.85 5.17 2.41
N GLU A 125 21.46 4.33 1.58
CA GLU A 125 21.14 4.26 0.15
C GLU A 125 19.71 3.76 -0.04
N GLY A 126 18.92 4.46 -0.85
CA GLY A 126 17.51 4.16 -1.09
C GLY A 126 16.53 4.67 -0.02
N GLU A 127 17.03 5.39 0.99
CA GLU A 127 16.22 5.90 2.12
C GLU A 127 15.96 7.41 2.03
N SER A 128 16.15 8.02 0.85
CA SER A 128 15.73 9.41 0.63
C SER A 128 14.24 9.59 0.92
N VAL A 129 13.95 10.47 1.86
CA VAL A 129 12.61 10.66 2.41
C VAL A 129 11.69 11.33 1.38
N TYR A 130 10.67 10.58 0.96
CA TYR A 130 9.58 11.09 0.15
C TYR A 130 8.61 11.93 0.98
N LYS A 131 8.13 11.41 2.11
CA LYS A 131 7.11 12.05 2.95
C LYS A 131 7.23 11.65 4.42
N ILE A 132 6.89 12.57 5.32
CA ILE A 132 6.68 12.31 6.75
C ILE A 132 5.19 12.49 7.09
N ASP A 133 4.55 11.50 7.70
CA ASP A 133 3.17 11.58 8.19
C ASP A 133 3.09 11.18 9.67
N PHE A 134 1.98 11.53 10.31
CA PHE A 134 1.70 11.19 11.71
C PHE A 134 0.26 10.70 11.85
N ALA A 135 0.06 9.55 12.48
CA ALA A 135 -1.26 8.95 12.69
C ALA A 135 -1.27 8.06 13.95
N ASP A 136 -2.40 7.97 14.64
CA ASP A 136 -2.58 7.04 15.76
C ASP A 136 -2.91 5.66 15.20
N ILE A 137 -1.86 4.88 14.90
CA ILE A 137 -1.99 3.60 14.20
C ILE A 137 -2.39 2.50 15.19
N ASP A 138 -1.87 2.53 16.42
CA ASP A 138 -2.14 1.48 17.40
C ASP A 138 -3.27 1.78 18.40
N GLY A 139 -3.80 3.00 18.41
CA GLY A 139 -4.97 3.43 19.19
C GLY A 139 -4.64 3.87 20.61
N ASP A 140 -3.39 4.24 20.89
CA ASP A 140 -2.96 4.67 22.22
C ASP A 140 -3.07 6.18 22.46
N LYS A 141 -3.64 6.91 21.49
CA LYS A 141 -3.82 8.37 21.44
C LYS A 141 -2.55 9.18 21.19
N ASN A 142 -1.39 8.53 21.10
CA ASN A 142 -0.18 9.16 20.58
C ASN A 142 -0.04 8.80 19.10
N GLN A 143 0.48 9.72 18.31
CA GLN A 143 0.66 9.47 16.89
C GLN A 143 2.00 8.78 16.64
N GLU A 144 1.97 7.68 15.91
CA GLU A 144 3.16 7.09 15.32
C GLU A 144 3.73 7.98 14.21
N LEU A 145 5.05 7.88 14.02
CA LEU A 145 5.77 8.51 12.93
C LEU A 145 5.79 7.58 11.71
N LEU A 146 5.25 8.05 10.58
CA LEU A 146 5.32 7.35 9.31
C LEU A 146 6.36 8.01 8.42
N VAL A 147 7.36 7.23 7.99
CA VAL A 147 8.46 7.71 7.14
C VAL A 147 8.36 7.00 5.82
N SER A 148 8.11 7.76 4.75
CA SER A 148 8.04 7.23 3.40
C SER A 148 9.35 7.44 2.67
N SER A 149 9.93 6.38 2.11
CA SER A 149 11.15 6.42 1.30
C SER A 149 10.79 6.26 -0.19
N PHE A 150 11.45 7.04 -1.04
CA PHE A 150 11.22 6.97 -2.49
C PHE A 150 11.94 5.75 -3.09
N ILE A 151 11.20 4.87 -3.75
CA ILE A 151 11.79 3.70 -4.45
C ILE A 151 12.00 4.05 -5.92
N GLY A 152 10.99 4.64 -6.57
CA GLY A 152 11.09 4.98 -7.99
C GLY A 152 9.77 5.45 -8.59
N GLY A 153 9.85 6.12 -9.74
CA GLY A 153 8.67 6.66 -10.44
C GLY A 153 7.59 5.62 -10.71
N SER A 154 7.98 4.43 -11.17
CA SER A 154 7.06 3.31 -11.44
C SER A 154 6.80 2.42 -10.22
N ALA A 155 7.82 2.19 -9.39
CA ALA A 155 7.73 1.31 -8.22
C ALA A 155 6.93 1.92 -7.05
N GLY A 156 6.84 3.26 -7.00
CA GLY A 156 6.20 3.97 -5.90
C GLY A 156 7.17 4.23 -4.76
N ASN A 157 6.65 4.12 -3.54
CA ASN A 157 7.33 4.41 -2.29
C ASN A 157 7.16 3.22 -1.32
N ASN A 158 8.05 3.11 -0.34
CA ASN A 158 7.82 2.34 0.88
C ASN A 158 7.40 3.31 1.99
N PHE A 159 6.67 2.86 3.00
CA PHE A 159 6.63 3.54 4.28
C PHE A 159 7.00 2.60 5.42
N LYS A 160 7.63 3.13 6.47
CA LYS A 160 7.85 2.47 7.75
C LYS A 160 7.08 3.22 8.84
N ILE A 161 6.44 2.49 9.74
CA ILE A 161 5.71 3.04 10.89
C ILE A 161 6.56 2.86 12.14
N TYR A 162 6.86 3.96 12.82
CA TYR A 162 7.66 4.00 14.03
C TYR A 162 6.81 4.41 15.23
N LYS A 163 6.79 3.55 16.25
CA LYS A 163 6.31 3.90 17.58
C LYS A 163 7.49 4.31 18.45
N ILE A 164 7.40 5.50 19.03
CA ILE A 164 8.40 6.03 19.97
C ILE A 164 7.75 6.09 21.34
N LYS A 165 8.34 5.42 22.33
CA LYS A 165 7.82 5.43 23.71
C LYS A 165 8.95 5.23 24.70
N ASP A 166 8.99 6.04 25.75
CA ASP A 166 10.01 5.97 26.81
C ASP A 166 11.45 5.99 26.25
N GLY A 167 11.71 6.78 25.21
CA GLY A 167 13.01 6.88 24.53
C GLY A 167 13.41 5.63 23.74
N LYS A 168 12.52 4.66 23.57
CA LYS A 168 12.71 3.47 22.73
C LYS A 168 11.90 3.61 21.45
N VAL A 169 12.43 3.03 20.37
CA VAL A 169 11.75 3.00 19.07
C VAL A 169 11.45 1.56 18.69
N LYS A 170 10.24 1.35 18.18
CA LYS A 170 9.78 0.08 17.62
C LYS A 170 9.20 0.34 16.24
N THR A 171 9.74 -0.34 15.22
CA THR A 171 9.07 -0.43 13.93
C THR A 171 7.84 -1.30 14.06
N LEU A 172 6.66 -0.75 13.76
CA LEU A 172 5.39 -1.46 13.83
C LEU A 172 5.15 -2.28 12.56
N ASP A 173 5.36 -1.67 11.40
CA ASP A 173 5.22 -2.30 10.09
C ASP A 173 5.79 -1.46 8.96
N GLU A 174 5.92 -2.07 7.79
CA GLU A 174 6.27 -1.40 6.54
C GLU A 174 5.55 -2.00 5.32
N THR A 175 5.25 -1.17 4.32
CA THR A 175 4.77 -1.68 3.04
C THR A 175 4.85 -0.65 1.91
N LEU A 176 4.62 -1.15 0.70
CA LEU A 176 4.70 -0.38 -0.54
C LEU A 176 3.40 0.36 -0.84
N TYR A 177 3.53 1.51 -1.48
CA TYR A 177 2.39 2.26 -1.98
C TYR A 177 2.77 3.17 -3.15
N LYS A 178 1.81 3.40 -4.04
CA LYS A 178 1.84 4.50 -5.03
C LYS A 178 0.96 5.65 -4.60
N LYS A 179 -0.18 5.35 -3.97
CA LYS A 179 -1.04 6.32 -3.25
C LYS A 179 -1.37 5.73 -1.87
N ILE A 180 -1.53 6.60 -0.88
CA ILE A 180 -1.80 6.21 0.50
C ILE A 180 -2.85 7.14 1.09
N ASP A 181 -3.79 6.56 1.84
CA ASP A 181 -4.77 7.29 2.65
C ASP A 181 -4.68 6.74 4.08
N ILE A 182 -4.67 7.63 5.06
CA ILE A 182 -4.58 7.28 6.49
C ILE A 182 -5.67 8.02 7.23
N GLU A 183 -6.64 7.29 7.75
CA GLU A 183 -7.79 7.85 8.47
C GLU A 183 -8.43 6.81 9.38
N ASP A 184 -9.16 7.25 10.41
CA ASP A 184 -9.98 6.38 11.26
C ASP A 184 -11.28 6.09 10.51
N MET A 185 -11.35 4.90 9.91
CA MET A 185 -12.40 4.50 8.97
C MET A 185 -13.59 3.89 9.74
N PRO A 186 -14.82 4.36 9.48
CA PRO A 186 -15.99 3.75 10.09
C PRO A 186 -16.27 2.35 9.53
N ASN A 187 -16.67 1.42 10.40
CA ASN A 187 -17.18 0.12 9.98
C ASN A 187 -18.61 0.20 9.44
N VAL A 188 -19.19 -0.95 9.10
CA VAL A 188 -20.57 -1.08 8.56
C VAL A 188 -21.69 -0.55 9.47
N LYS A 189 -21.41 -0.20 10.72
CA LYS A 189 -22.35 0.43 11.67
C LYS A 189 -22.06 1.92 11.89
N ASP A 190 -21.28 2.53 10.98
CA ASP A 190 -20.79 3.91 11.06
C ASP A 190 -19.99 4.20 12.35
N LYS A 191 -19.35 3.17 12.92
CA LYS A 191 -18.53 3.30 14.13
C LYS A 191 -17.05 3.27 13.80
N LYS A 192 -16.35 4.27 14.33
CA LYS A 192 -14.90 4.40 14.38
C LYS A 192 -14.33 3.72 15.63
N ASP A 193 -13.18 3.09 15.52
CA ASP A 193 -12.53 2.40 16.65
C ASP A 193 -11.42 3.24 17.30
N GLY A 194 -11.14 4.43 16.76
CA GLY A 194 -10.12 5.34 17.26
C GLY A 194 -8.71 5.01 16.76
N LYS A 195 -8.55 4.00 15.91
CA LYS A 195 -7.29 3.68 15.23
C LYS A 195 -7.35 4.18 13.80
N ASN A 196 -6.26 4.74 13.30
CA ASN A 196 -6.15 5.05 11.90
C ASN A 196 -5.84 3.78 11.10
N GLU A 197 -6.74 3.44 10.17
CA GLU A 197 -6.43 2.50 9.10
C GLU A 197 -5.55 3.13 8.03
N VAL A 198 -4.75 2.27 7.39
CA VAL A 198 -3.84 2.64 6.30
C VAL A 198 -4.30 1.93 5.04
N ALA A 199 -4.73 2.70 4.05
CA ALA A 199 -5.07 2.16 2.75
C ALA A 199 -3.99 2.47 1.72
N THR A 200 -3.49 1.44 1.06
CA THR A 200 -2.44 1.53 0.06
C THR A 200 -2.99 1.20 -1.32
N TRP A 201 -2.50 1.93 -2.32
CA TRP A 201 -2.76 1.67 -3.73
C TRP A 201 -1.43 1.32 -4.39
N VAL A 202 -1.23 0.06 -4.76
CA VAL A 202 -0.02 -0.41 -5.44
C VAL A 202 -0.32 -0.56 -6.92
N HIS A 203 0.49 0.05 -7.79
CA HIS A 203 0.29 -0.03 -9.24
C HIS A 203 0.41 -1.47 -9.74
N ASP A 204 -0.54 -1.93 -10.55
CA ASP A 204 -0.51 -3.24 -11.20
C ASP A 204 -0.28 -3.09 -12.71
N THR A 205 -1.26 -2.55 -13.43
CA THR A 205 -1.20 -2.39 -14.89
C THR A 205 -2.05 -1.22 -15.37
N GLY A 206 -1.56 -0.48 -16.39
CA GLY A 206 -2.23 0.72 -16.87
C GLY A 206 -2.56 1.69 -15.72
N ASN A 207 -3.82 2.11 -15.63
CA ASN A 207 -4.30 2.94 -14.52
C ASN A 207 -4.93 2.12 -13.38
N SER A 208 -4.57 0.84 -13.23
CA SER A 208 -5.13 -0.04 -12.20
C SER A 208 -4.19 -0.26 -11.02
N TYR A 209 -4.79 -0.39 -9.84
CA TYR A 209 -4.12 -0.53 -8.58
C TYR A 209 -4.68 -1.72 -7.80
N ILE A 210 -3.79 -2.47 -7.15
CA ILE A 210 -4.16 -3.35 -6.05
C ILE A 210 -4.35 -2.46 -4.83
N VAL A 211 -5.56 -2.48 -4.27
CA VAL A 211 -5.91 -1.68 -3.10
C VAL A 211 -6.12 -2.58 -1.90
N GLU A 212 -5.38 -2.30 -0.83
CA GLU A 212 -5.46 -2.99 0.46
C GLU A 212 -5.73 -1.96 1.56
N VAL A 213 -6.53 -2.33 2.56
CA VAL A 213 -6.80 -1.49 3.73
C VAL A 213 -6.37 -2.27 4.97
N PHE A 214 -5.49 -1.66 5.75
CA PHE A 214 -4.86 -2.29 6.90
C PHE A 214 -5.24 -1.62 8.21
N ARG A 215 -5.35 -2.43 9.26
CA ARG A 215 -5.40 -1.99 10.65
C ARG A 215 -4.23 -2.61 11.41
N TYR A 216 -3.68 -1.88 12.38
CA TYR A 216 -2.69 -2.45 13.28
C TYR A 216 -3.34 -3.30 14.37
N VAL A 217 -2.81 -4.51 14.52
CA VAL A 217 -2.99 -5.37 15.69
C VAL A 217 -1.65 -5.65 16.32
N LYS A 218 -1.61 -6.15 17.56
CA LYS A 218 -0.35 -6.52 18.21
C LYS A 218 0.37 -7.58 17.37
N GLY A 219 1.40 -7.16 16.64
CA GLY A 219 2.16 -8.01 15.72
C GLY A 219 2.43 -7.36 14.35
N GLY A 220 1.56 -6.46 13.89
CA GLY A 220 1.69 -5.81 12.58
C GLY A 220 0.35 -5.34 12.01
N LEU A 221 0.41 -4.83 10.79
CA LEU A 221 -0.72 -4.51 9.92
C LEU A 221 -1.36 -5.80 9.41
N VAL A 222 -2.69 -5.85 9.45
CA VAL A 222 -3.54 -6.92 8.93
C VAL A 222 -4.69 -6.32 8.14
N GLU A 223 -5.27 -7.08 7.20
CA GLU A 223 -6.44 -6.63 6.43
C GLU A 223 -7.61 -6.23 7.35
N ALA A 224 -8.23 -5.08 7.07
CA ALA A 224 -9.36 -4.53 7.82
C ALA A 224 -10.68 -4.66 7.05
N GLU A 225 -11.15 -5.90 6.82
CA GLU A 225 -12.35 -6.19 6.00
C GLU A 225 -13.63 -5.48 6.51
N ASP A 226 -13.70 -5.16 7.81
CA ASP A 226 -14.87 -4.54 8.43
C ASP A 226 -15.09 -3.07 8.02
N VAL A 227 -14.04 -2.38 7.54
CA VAL A 227 -14.13 -0.99 7.04
C VAL A 227 -14.14 -0.90 5.51
N TYR A 228 -13.98 -2.03 4.80
CA TYR A 228 -13.99 -2.04 3.33
C TYR A 228 -15.24 -1.37 2.73
N PRO A 229 -16.47 -1.59 3.24
CA PRO A 229 -17.67 -0.96 2.67
C PRO A 229 -17.66 0.57 2.71
N TYR A 230 -16.91 1.18 3.63
CA TYR A 230 -16.68 2.62 3.64
C TYR A 230 -15.63 2.99 2.59
N TYR A 231 -14.42 2.47 2.72
CA TYR A 231 -13.28 2.95 1.94
C TYR A 231 -13.39 2.60 0.45
N PHE A 232 -13.88 1.40 0.12
CA PHE A 232 -13.98 0.97 -1.27
C PHE A 232 -15.02 1.74 -2.09
N LYS A 233 -15.89 2.57 -1.49
CA LYS A 233 -16.70 3.54 -2.25
C LYS A 233 -15.83 4.54 -3.00
N LYS A 234 -14.71 4.98 -2.40
CA LYS A 234 -13.70 5.83 -3.06
C LYS A 234 -13.04 5.11 -4.22
N VAL A 235 -12.73 3.82 -4.04
CA VAL A 235 -12.09 2.97 -5.06
C VAL A 235 -13.05 2.71 -6.24
N VAL A 236 -14.33 2.43 -5.96
CA VAL A 236 -15.37 2.30 -6.99
C VAL A 236 -15.46 3.59 -7.81
N LYS A 237 -15.57 4.74 -7.16
CA LYS A 237 -15.62 6.05 -7.84
C LYS A 237 -14.41 6.27 -8.75
N TYR A 238 -13.21 5.93 -8.28
CA TYR A 238 -11.99 6.02 -9.10
C TYR A 238 -12.11 5.22 -10.40
N TYR A 239 -12.55 3.97 -10.33
CA TYR A 239 -12.66 3.12 -11.52
C TYR A 239 -13.82 3.54 -12.44
N GLU A 240 -14.93 4.02 -11.90
CA GLU A 240 -16.02 4.62 -12.69
C GLU A 240 -15.52 5.85 -13.47
N GLU A 241 -14.73 6.72 -12.84
CA GLU A 241 -14.10 7.86 -13.49
C GLU A 241 -13.09 7.45 -14.56
N GLU A 242 -12.24 6.45 -14.29
CA GLU A 242 -11.29 5.95 -15.29
C GLU A 242 -11.99 5.28 -16.49
N LEU A 243 -13.12 4.60 -16.30
CA LEU A 243 -13.90 3.96 -17.37
C LEU A 243 -14.64 4.97 -18.28
N ASN A 244 -14.79 6.22 -17.84
CA ASN A 244 -15.29 7.29 -18.70
C ASN A 244 -14.28 7.69 -19.80
N LYS A 245 -13.01 7.31 -19.65
CA LYS A 245 -11.96 7.60 -20.63
C LYS A 245 -12.00 6.58 -21.77
N PRO A 246 -12.03 7.00 -23.05
CA PRO A 246 -12.13 6.09 -24.20
C PRO A 246 -11.08 4.97 -24.23
N GLU A 247 -9.85 5.28 -23.83
CA GLU A 247 -8.72 4.34 -23.78
C GLU A 247 -8.90 3.20 -22.77
N ASN A 248 -9.72 3.40 -21.74
CA ASN A 248 -9.96 2.46 -20.65
C ASN A 248 -11.27 1.69 -20.79
N LYS A 249 -12.26 2.26 -21.48
CA LYS A 249 -13.64 1.76 -21.51
C LYS A 249 -13.76 0.30 -21.98
N GLU A 250 -12.91 -0.12 -22.90
CA GLU A 250 -12.90 -1.49 -23.44
C GLU A 250 -11.77 -2.37 -22.85
N GLN A 251 -11.09 -1.91 -21.80
CA GLN A 251 -10.02 -2.67 -21.15
C GLN A 251 -10.59 -3.68 -20.14
N PRO A 252 -10.40 -5.00 -20.32
CA PRO A 252 -11.00 -6.00 -19.44
C PRO A 252 -10.58 -5.87 -17.97
N TYR A 253 -9.33 -5.49 -17.74
CA TYR A 253 -8.77 -5.36 -16.39
C TYR A 253 -9.39 -4.19 -15.61
N MET A 254 -9.79 -3.10 -16.28
CA MET A 254 -10.47 -1.98 -15.64
C MET A 254 -11.82 -2.40 -15.07
N TRP A 255 -12.60 -3.16 -15.84
CA TRP A 255 -13.87 -3.72 -15.38
C TRP A 255 -13.72 -4.74 -14.26
N TYR A 256 -12.65 -5.54 -14.29
CA TYR A 256 -12.34 -6.48 -13.21
C TYR A 256 -11.99 -5.76 -11.91
N TYR A 257 -11.15 -4.73 -11.96
CA TYR A 257 -10.81 -3.96 -10.78
C TYR A 257 -12.00 -3.17 -10.22
N LEU A 258 -12.88 -2.65 -11.09
CA LEU A 258 -14.16 -2.11 -10.66
C LEU A 258 -15.00 -3.18 -9.94
N ALA A 259 -15.07 -4.40 -10.47
CA ALA A 259 -15.84 -5.47 -9.85
C ALA A 259 -15.29 -5.90 -8.48
N ASP A 260 -13.97 -6.00 -8.32
CA ASP A 260 -13.30 -6.25 -7.04
C ASP A 260 -13.60 -5.12 -6.04
N ALA A 261 -13.48 -3.86 -6.47
CA ALA A 261 -13.83 -2.73 -5.64
C ALA A 261 -15.31 -2.73 -5.22
N GLN A 262 -16.23 -3.06 -6.14
CA GLN A 262 -17.66 -3.15 -5.86
C GLN A 262 -17.98 -4.27 -4.85
N VAL A 263 -17.34 -5.44 -4.93
CA VAL A 263 -17.59 -6.51 -3.96
C VAL A 263 -17.14 -6.10 -2.55
N LYS A 264 -15.99 -5.44 -2.44
CA LYS A 264 -15.44 -4.91 -1.19
C LYS A 264 -16.26 -3.73 -0.65
N ALA A 265 -16.82 -2.90 -1.53
CA ALA A 265 -17.77 -1.83 -1.21
C ALA A 265 -19.19 -2.33 -0.82
N ASN A 266 -19.41 -3.65 -0.78
CA ASN A 266 -20.71 -4.26 -0.50
C ASN A 266 -21.79 -4.01 -1.59
N MET A 267 -21.36 -3.97 -2.85
CA MET A 267 -22.18 -3.82 -4.07
C MET A 267 -22.07 -5.08 -4.96
N PRO A 268 -22.50 -6.26 -4.47
CA PRO A 268 -22.22 -7.53 -5.15
C PRO A 268 -22.98 -7.70 -6.47
N LYS A 269 -24.16 -7.08 -6.64
CA LYS A 269 -24.93 -7.19 -7.89
C LYS A 269 -24.27 -6.39 -9.01
N GLU A 270 -23.76 -5.21 -8.67
CA GLU A 270 -22.99 -4.34 -9.56
C GLU A 270 -21.67 -5.01 -9.93
N SER A 271 -20.99 -5.63 -8.95
CA SER A 271 -19.78 -6.42 -9.18
C SER A 271 -20.00 -7.51 -10.24
N LEU A 272 -21.09 -8.28 -10.15
CA LEU A 272 -21.42 -9.31 -11.13
C LEU A 272 -21.61 -8.74 -12.55
N LYS A 273 -22.28 -7.59 -12.70
CA LYS A 273 -22.43 -6.90 -14.00
C LYS A 273 -21.08 -6.42 -14.55
N SER A 274 -20.21 -5.89 -13.69
CA SER A 274 -18.87 -5.45 -14.09
C SER A 274 -17.99 -6.64 -14.52
N LEU A 275 -18.13 -7.81 -13.88
CA LEU A 275 -17.44 -9.03 -14.33
C LEU A 275 -17.94 -9.52 -15.69
N GLU A 276 -19.24 -9.42 -15.98
CA GLU A 276 -19.78 -9.74 -17.31
C GLU A 276 -19.13 -8.85 -18.39
N LYS A 277 -18.98 -7.55 -18.11
CA LYS A 277 -18.28 -6.62 -18.99
C LYS A 277 -16.80 -6.98 -19.15
N SER A 278 -16.11 -7.30 -18.07
CA SER A 278 -14.71 -7.78 -18.12
C SER A 278 -14.56 -8.99 -19.05
N ILE A 279 -15.45 -9.99 -18.91
CA ILE A 279 -15.46 -11.20 -19.75
C ILE A 279 -15.78 -10.87 -21.22
N GLU A 280 -16.74 -9.99 -21.47
CA GLU A 280 -17.13 -9.54 -22.82
C GLU A 280 -15.93 -8.93 -23.55
N TYR A 281 -15.28 -7.95 -22.94
CA TYR A 281 -14.11 -7.29 -23.54
C TYR A 281 -12.91 -8.23 -23.63
N LYS A 282 -12.70 -9.12 -22.65
CA LYS A 282 -11.64 -10.13 -22.71
C LYS A 282 -11.79 -11.03 -23.93
N LYS A 283 -13.01 -11.50 -24.21
CA LYS A 283 -13.31 -12.31 -25.41
C LYS A 283 -13.08 -11.52 -26.70
N LYS A 284 -13.42 -10.23 -26.74
CA LYS A 284 -13.15 -9.34 -27.89
C LYS A 284 -11.66 -9.24 -28.15
N LEU A 285 -10.85 -9.00 -27.11
CA LEU A 285 -9.38 -8.92 -27.24
C LEU A 285 -8.77 -10.25 -27.66
N GLN A 286 -9.20 -11.39 -27.10
CA GLN A 286 -8.69 -12.72 -27.48
C GLN A 286 -8.89 -13.03 -28.96
N LYS A 287 -10.03 -12.62 -29.54
CA LYS A 287 -10.29 -12.76 -30.99
C LYS A 287 -9.31 -11.93 -31.82
N GLN A 288 -8.92 -10.76 -31.34
CA GLN A 288 -7.97 -9.87 -32.01
C GLN A 288 -6.52 -10.33 -31.86
N SER A 289 -6.16 -10.90 -30.70
CA SER A 289 -4.80 -11.33 -30.36
C SER A 289 -4.46 -12.78 -30.74
N LYS A 290 -5.28 -13.43 -31.59
CA LYS A 290 -5.13 -14.84 -31.99
C LYS A 290 -5.00 -15.81 -30.80
N GLY A 291 -5.75 -15.55 -29.72
CA GLY A 291 -5.81 -16.44 -28.56
C GLY A 291 -4.69 -16.25 -27.53
N GLN A 292 -3.88 -15.20 -27.61
CA GLN A 292 -2.94 -14.87 -26.53
C GLN A 292 -3.71 -14.56 -25.24
N GLU A 293 -3.23 -15.11 -24.11
CA GLU A 293 -3.84 -14.90 -22.81
C GLU A 293 -3.85 -13.41 -22.44
N SER A 294 -5.01 -12.92 -22.00
CA SER A 294 -5.26 -11.53 -21.69
C SER A 294 -5.65 -11.38 -20.22
N TYR A 295 -5.05 -10.40 -19.56
CA TYR A 295 -5.36 -10.04 -18.18
C TYR A 295 -6.73 -9.34 -18.11
N PRO A 296 -7.61 -9.68 -17.14
CA PRO A 296 -7.37 -10.52 -15.96
C PRO A 296 -7.47 -12.03 -16.24
N TYR A 297 -6.71 -12.82 -15.49
CA TYR A 297 -6.77 -14.29 -15.54
C TYR A 297 -8.14 -14.83 -15.10
N ASP A 298 -8.56 -15.98 -15.65
CA ASP A 298 -9.91 -16.53 -15.39
C ASP A 298 -10.14 -16.92 -13.93
N TYR A 299 -9.09 -17.32 -13.21
CA TYR A 299 -9.19 -17.60 -11.78
C TYR A 299 -9.49 -16.32 -10.97
N LEU A 300 -8.96 -15.15 -11.36
CA LEU A 300 -9.24 -13.87 -10.68
C LEU A 300 -10.72 -13.49 -10.81
N ILE A 301 -11.24 -13.58 -12.04
CA ILE A 301 -12.67 -13.35 -12.31
C ILE A 301 -13.51 -14.32 -11.48
N SER A 302 -13.15 -15.60 -11.43
CA SER A 302 -13.90 -16.62 -10.71
C SER A 302 -13.84 -16.41 -9.19
N THR A 303 -12.72 -15.93 -8.64
CA THR A 303 -12.58 -15.57 -7.21
C THR A 303 -13.53 -14.42 -6.85
N VAL A 304 -13.47 -13.30 -7.56
CA VAL A 304 -14.33 -12.13 -7.29
C VAL A 304 -15.81 -12.49 -7.48
N LYS A 305 -16.13 -13.30 -8.50
CA LYS A 305 -17.50 -13.80 -8.72
C LYS A 305 -17.96 -14.65 -7.54
N GLY A 306 -17.11 -15.55 -7.05
CA GLY A 306 -17.38 -16.38 -5.87
C GLY A 306 -17.66 -15.54 -4.62
N GLU A 307 -16.88 -14.49 -4.38
CA GLU A 307 -17.08 -13.54 -3.28
C GLU A 307 -18.40 -12.75 -3.42
N ALA A 308 -18.74 -12.31 -4.63
CA ALA A 308 -19.99 -11.60 -4.90
C ALA A 308 -21.21 -12.51 -4.66
N LEU A 309 -21.14 -13.77 -5.11
CA LEU A 309 -22.17 -14.79 -4.89
C LEU A 309 -22.34 -15.11 -3.39
N TYR A 310 -21.24 -15.18 -2.64
CA TYR A 310 -21.28 -15.34 -1.18
C TYR A 310 -22.05 -14.19 -0.52
N LYS A 311 -21.79 -12.93 -0.93
CA LYS A 311 -22.46 -11.74 -0.36
C LYS A 311 -23.97 -11.70 -0.64
N ILE A 312 -24.43 -12.24 -1.76
CA ILE A 312 -25.87 -12.39 -2.05
C ILE A 312 -26.47 -13.70 -1.47
N LYS A 313 -25.70 -14.44 -0.67
CA LYS A 313 -26.10 -15.70 -0.03
C LYS A 313 -26.35 -16.87 -0.98
N ASP A 314 -25.87 -16.80 -2.22
CA ASP A 314 -25.83 -17.95 -3.13
C ASP A 314 -24.56 -18.77 -2.89
N TYR A 315 -24.54 -19.46 -1.74
CA TYR A 315 -23.38 -20.22 -1.27
C TYR A 315 -23.02 -21.38 -2.20
N LYS A 316 -24.01 -22.00 -2.84
CA LYS A 316 -23.79 -23.12 -3.78
C LYS A 316 -23.02 -22.65 -5.01
N SER A 317 -23.48 -21.57 -5.64
CA SER A 317 -22.79 -21.00 -6.81
C SER A 317 -21.44 -20.40 -6.41
N SER A 318 -21.35 -19.78 -5.22
CA SER A 318 -20.08 -19.27 -4.67
C SER A 318 -19.03 -20.37 -4.57
N ILE A 319 -19.34 -21.50 -3.92
CA ILE A 319 -18.44 -22.66 -3.81
C ILE A 319 -18.05 -23.18 -5.19
N SER A 320 -18.99 -23.25 -6.14
CA SER A 320 -18.72 -23.71 -7.50
C SER A 320 -17.69 -22.83 -8.22
N GLU A 321 -17.86 -21.50 -8.16
CA GLU A 321 -16.92 -20.55 -8.79
C GLU A 321 -15.57 -20.53 -8.07
N LEU A 322 -15.53 -20.66 -6.75
CA LEU A 322 -14.27 -20.73 -6.00
C LEU A 322 -13.49 -22.03 -6.26
N ASN A 323 -14.18 -23.16 -6.41
CA ASN A 323 -13.54 -24.42 -6.81
C ASN A 323 -12.99 -24.36 -8.25
N LYS A 324 -13.71 -23.67 -9.14
CA LYS A 324 -13.21 -23.36 -10.49
C LYS A 324 -11.98 -22.44 -10.45
N ALA A 325 -11.99 -21.40 -9.60
CA ALA A 325 -10.81 -20.56 -9.38
C ALA A 325 -9.63 -21.39 -8.87
N LEU A 326 -9.88 -22.31 -7.93
CA LEU A 326 -8.87 -23.20 -7.37
C LEU A 326 -8.26 -24.12 -8.43
N SER A 327 -9.08 -24.75 -9.28
CA SER A 327 -8.57 -25.64 -10.34
C SER A 327 -7.72 -24.90 -11.37
N LEU A 328 -8.16 -23.69 -11.79
CA LEU A 328 -7.43 -22.82 -12.72
C LEU A 328 -6.13 -22.26 -12.11
N SER A 329 -6.05 -22.11 -10.80
CA SER A 329 -4.84 -21.61 -10.12
C SER A 329 -3.74 -22.67 -9.99
N LYS A 330 -4.13 -23.94 -9.79
CA LYS A 330 -3.19 -25.08 -9.62
C LYS A 330 -2.44 -25.45 -10.90
N SER A 331 -2.97 -25.10 -12.08
CA SER A 331 -2.24 -25.30 -13.34
C SER A 331 -1.05 -24.37 -13.51
N ASN A 332 -0.89 -23.34 -12.66
CA ASN A 332 0.14 -22.30 -12.77
C ASN A 332 0.93 -22.08 -11.45
N GLU A 333 1.35 -23.17 -10.79
CA GLU A 333 1.88 -23.20 -9.41
C GLU A 333 3.05 -22.24 -9.08
N ASN A 334 3.86 -21.83 -10.05
CA ASN A 334 5.07 -21.04 -9.78
C ASN A 334 4.83 -19.53 -9.62
N GLN A 335 3.63 -19.00 -9.88
CA GLN A 335 3.40 -17.55 -10.00
C GLN A 335 2.26 -16.97 -9.12
N PHE A 336 1.45 -17.80 -8.44
CA PHE A 336 0.12 -17.36 -7.93
C PHE A 336 -0.17 -17.59 -6.44
N ASN A 337 0.88 -17.70 -5.66
CA ASN A 337 0.85 -18.09 -4.27
C ASN A 337 0.01 -17.20 -3.34
N ASN A 338 0.02 -15.87 -3.49
CA ASN A 338 -0.76 -14.95 -2.64
C ASN A 338 -2.27 -15.03 -2.95
N LYS A 339 -2.63 -15.41 -4.17
CA LYS A 339 -4.00 -15.35 -4.69
C LYS A 339 -4.83 -16.58 -4.31
N LEU A 340 -4.15 -17.68 -3.95
CA LEU A 340 -4.78 -18.85 -3.33
C LEU A 340 -5.38 -18.54 -1.96
N LEU A 341 -4.87 -17.53 -1.25
CA LEU A 341 -5.34 -17.16 0.07
C LEU A 341 -6.83 -16.76 0.03
N ASN A 342 -7.22 -15.86 -0.88
CA ASN A 342 -8.62 -15.42 -0.97
C ASN A 342 -9.56 -16.57 -1.38
N ILE A 343 -9.11 -17.49 -2.23
CA ILE A 343 -9.88 -18.67 -2.63
C ILE A 343 -10.15 -19.58 -1.41
N TYR A 344 -9.09 -19.96 -0.68
CA TYR A 344 -9.24 -20.80 0.51
C TYR A 344 -10.05 -20.13 1.61
N TYR A 345 -9.87 -18.83 1.82
CA TYR A 345 -10.64 -18.07 2.79
C TYR A 345 -12.14 -18.03 2.41
N GLY A 346 -12.45 -17.77 1.13
CA GLY A 346 -13.81 -17.79 0.61
C GLY A 346 -14.48 -19.16 0.73
N LEU A 347 -13.76 -20.24 0.42
CA LEU A 347 -14.25 -21.62 0.57
C LEU A 347 -14.54 -21.94 2.05
N GLY A 348 -13.62 -21.58 2.95
CA GLY A 348 -13.81 -21.75 4.39
C GLY A 348 -15.02 -20.98 4.92
N LYS A 349 -15.20 -19.71 4.51
CA LYS A 349 -16.38 -18.88 4.88
C LYS A 349 -17.68 -19.52 4.43
N ASN A 350 -17.74 -20.02 3.20
CA ASN A 350 -18.92 -20.73 2.70
C ASN A 350 -19.23 -21.98 3.54
N GLN A 351 -18.23 -22.81 3.83
CA GLN A 351 -18.43 -24.03 4.63
C GLN A 351 -18.86 -23.71 6.07
N SER A 352 -18.28 -22.66 6.67
CA SER A 352 -18.63 -22.20 8.02
C SER A 352 -20.11 -21.79 8.11
N VAL A 353 -20.59 -20.98 7.17
CA VAL A 353 -22.01 -20.55 7.12
C VAL A 353 -22.96 -21.73 6.87
N LEU A 354 -22.53 -22.75 6.12
CA LEU A 354 -23.30 -23.97 5.89
C LEU A 354 -23.26 -24.97 7.06
N GLY A 355 -22.54 -24.65 8.16
CA GLY A 355 -22.41 -25.52 9.33
C GLY A 355 -21.38 -26.66 9.18
N ASN A 356 -20.65 -26.71 8.06
CA ASN A 356 -19.63 -27.73 7.79
C ASN A 356 -18.28 -27.36 8.43
N LYS A 357 -18.22 -27.37 9.76
CA LYS A 357 -17.08 -26.88 10.55
C LYS A 357 -15.74 -27.53 10.18
N ASP A 358 -15.71 -28.86 9.99
CA ASP A 358 -14.46 -29.57 9.68
C ASP A 358 -13.89 -29.15 8.32
N LYS A 359 -14.76 -29.01 7.31
CA LYS A 359 -14.36 -28.53 5.98
C LYS A 359 -13.91 -27.07 6.02
N ALA A 360 -14.56 -26.23 6.83
CA ALA A 360 -14.13 -24.85 7.02
C ALA A 360 -12.72 -24.79 7.61
N LYS A 361 -12.45 -25.56 8.66
CA LYS A 361 -11.11 -25.70 9.26
C LYS A 361 -10.07 -26.21 8.28
N GLU A 362 -10.43 -27.19 7.46
CA GLU A 362 -9.55 -27.72 6.41
C GLU A 362 -9.10 -26.60 5.47
N TYR A 363 -10.04 -25.83 4.92
CA TYR A 363 -9.70 -24.73 4.00
C TYR A 363 -8.91 -23.61 4.68
N TYR A 364 -9.23 -23.25 5.92
CA TYR A 364 -8.45 -22.24 6.63
C TYR A 364 -7.02 -22.70 6.92
N ASN A 365 -6.83 -23.97 7.29
CA ASN A 365 -5.50 -24.56 7.45
C ASN A 365 -4.72 -24.60 6.12
N MET A 366 -5.38 -24.87 5.00
CA MET A 366 -4.75 -24.77 3.67
C MET A 366 -4.28 -23.33 3.39
N GLY A 367 -5.08 -22.32 3.75
CA GLY A 367 -4.69 -20.91 3.65
C GLY A 367 -3.46 -20.57 4.49
N VAL A 368 -3.39 -21.03 5.74
CA VAL A 368 -2.20 -20.86 6.60
C VAL A 368 -0.97 -21.50 5.96
N LYS A 369 -1.07 -22.74 5.48
CA LYS A 369 0.05 -23.44 4.82
C LYS A 369 0.55 -22.72 3.58
N VAL A 370 -0.37 -22.13 2.80
CA VAL A 370 0.01 -21.28 1.67
C VAL A 370 0.77 -20.06 2.18
N ALA A 371 0.25 -19.30 3.15
CA ALA A 371 0.95 -18.14 3.68
C ALA A 371 2.36 -18.50 4.19
N GLU A 372 2.50 -19.62 4.91
CA GLU A 372 3.79 -20.14 5.40
C GLU A 372 4.74 -20.50 4.26
N LYS A 373 4.27 -21.21 3.23
CA LYS A 373 5.10 -21.57 2.06
C LYS A 373 5.66 -20.34 1.36
N VAL A 374 4.87 -19.27 1.31
CA VAL A 374 5.09 -18.12 0.43
C VAL A 374 5.88 -17.03 1.11
N TYR A 375 5.61 -16.81 2.40
CA TYR A 375 6.16 -15.71 3.17
C TYR A 375 7.06 -16.19 4.31
N LYS A 376 7.54 -17.45 4.29
CA LYS A 376 8.41 -18.02 5.35
C LYS A 376 9.60 -17.14 5.75
N GLU A 377 10.19 -16.41 4.81
CA GLU A 377 11.37 -15.58 5.06
C GLU A 377 11.02 -14.21 5.66
N ASP A 378 9.77 -13.77 5.53
CA ASP A 378 9.27 -12.50 6.05
C ASP A 378 8.17 -12.74 7.09
N LYS A 379 8.58 -12.73 8.36
CA LYS A 379 7.67 -12.98 9.49
C LYS A 379 6.53 -11.96 9.58
N GLN A 380 6.75 -10.73 9.14
CA GLN A 380 5.75 -9.66 9.21
C GLN A 380 4.69 -9.86 8.13
N ILE A 381 5.13 -10.11 6.90
CA ILE A 381 4.22 -10.44 5.79
C ILE A 381 3.49 -11.76 6.06
N LEU A 382 4.16 -12.77 6.60
CA LEU A 382 3.53 -14.03 7.04
C LEU A 382 2.46 -13.79 8.11
N PHE A 383 2.74 -12.94 9.11
CA PHE A 383 1.76 -12.57 10.13
C PHE A 383 0.53 -11.94 9.47
N ARG A 384 0.73 -10.90 8.64
CA ARG A 384 -0.32 -10.18 7.91
C ARG A 384 -1.27 -11.12 7.18
N TYR A 385 -0.72 -12.02 6.35
CA TYR A 385 -1.53 -12.89 5.48
C TYR A 385 -2.05 -14.17 6.15
N SER A 386 -1.46 -14.62 7.26
CA SER A 386 -1.99 -15.75 8.04
C SER A 386 -3.02 -15.35 9.10
N TYR A 387 -3.08 -14.06 9.46
CA TYR A 387 -3.91 -13.56 10.56
C TYR A 387 -5.40 -13.91 10.40
N LYS A 388 -6.00 -13.59 9.24
CA LYS A 388 -7.44 -13.81 9.00
C LYS A 388 -7.85 -15.29 9.10
N PHE A 389 -6.98 -16.19 8.67
CA PHE A 389 -7.22 -17.63 8.80
C PHE A 389 -7.15 -18.10 10.25
N LYS A 390 -6.17 -17.61 11.02
CA LYS A 390 -6.04 -17.94 12.44
C LYS A 390 -7.22 -17.45 13.25
N GLN A 391 -7.74 -16.24 12.95
CA GLN A 391 -8.98 -15.74 13.55
C GLN A 391 -10.16 -16.65 13.20
N ALA A 392 -10.37 -16.95 11.92
CA ALA A 392 -11.48 -17.80 11.49
C ALA A 392 -11.41 -19.23 12.08
N LEU A 393 -10.22 -19.78 12.29
CA LEU A 393 -10.03 -21.08 12.96
C LEU A 393 -10.46 -21.08 14.43
N MET A 394 -10.37 -19.94 15.13
CA MET A 394 -10.81 -19.81 16.53
C MET A 394 -12.34 -19.67 16.64
N GLU A 395 -13.01 -19.19 15.59
CA GLU A 395 -14.45 -18.95 15.57
C GLU A 395 -15.28 -20.18 15.17
N VAL A 396 -14.69 -21.12 14.41
CA VAL A 396 -15.34 -22.35 13.90
C VAL A 396 -15.19 -23.51 14.88
#